data_AF-A0A9Q1L5T2-F1
#
_entry.id   AF-A0A9Q1L5T2-F1
#
_cell.length_a   1.000
_cell.length_b   1.000
_cell.length_c   1.000
_cell.angle_alpha   90.00
_cell.angle_beta   90.00
_cell.angle_gamma   90.00
#
_symmetry.space_group_name_H-M   'P 1'
#
loop_
_entity.id
_entity.type
_entity.pdbx_description
1 polymer ?
#
loop_
_entity_poly.entity_id
_entity_poly.type
_entity_poly.pdbx_seq_one_letter_code
_entity_poly.pdbx_strand_id
1 'polypeptide(L)'
;MAGDKRKGKTKCWWKPEHEALVAQNFEKKAGNILKHVLRRARINNLRPRWICDDSWQELLHYWATDQKFLKHFANAKAAKASENGGSLHTSGATAKWM
;
A
#
# COMPACT_ATOMS: atom_id res chain seq x y z
N MET A 1 -31.23 39.25 -14.84
CA MET A 1 -30.87 38.03 -14.09
C MET A 1 -29.38 37.78 -14.28
N ALA A 2 -28.58 37.91 -13.23
CA ALA A 2 -27.13 37.69 -13.32
C ALA A 2 -26.85 36.18 -13.32
N GLY A 3 -26.32 35.68 -14.45
CA GLY A 3 -25.94 34.28 -14.60
C GLY A 3 -24.71 33.94 -13.75
N ASP A 4 -24.86 32.98 -12.85
CA ASP A 4 -23.78 32.38 -12.07
C ASP A 4 -22.78 31.68 -13.01
N LYS A 5 -21.59 32.29 -13.17
CA LYS A 5 -20.49 31.70 -13.93
C LYS A 5 -19.77 30.70 -13.02
N ARG A 6 -20.14 29.42 -13.11
CA ARG A 6 -19.38 28.31 -12.54
C ARG A 6 -17.90 28.43 -12.97
N LYS A 7 -17.00 28.77 -12.04
CA LYS A 7 -15.55 28.84 -12.30
C LYS A 7 -15.08 27.48 -12.85
N GLY A 8 -14.51 27.48 -14.04
CA GLY A 8 -13.89 26.28 -14.62
C GLY A 8 -12.75 25.79 -13.72
N LYS A 9 -12.69 24.49 -13.44
CA LYS A 9 -11.59 23.88 -12.69
C LYS A 9 -10.31 24.03 -13.52
N THR A 10 -9.30 24.71 -12.99
CA THR A 10 -7.97 24.78 -13.60
C THR A 10 -7.38 23.37 -13.67
N LYS A 11 -6.86 23.00 -14.85
CA LYS A 11 -6.21 21.71 -15.03
C LYS A 11 -4.84 21.77 -14.35
N CYS A 12 -4.73 21.11 -13.20
CA CYS A 12 -3.46 21.01 -12.48
C CYS A 12 -2.57 19.99 -13.18
N TRP A 13 -1.45 20.47 -13.70
CA TRP A 13 -0.35 19.63 -14.18
C TRP A 13 0.86 19.87 -13.29
N TRP A 14 1.64 18.83 -13.02
CA TRP A 14 2.99 19.04 -12.50
C TRP A 14 3.90 19.50 -13.64
N LYS A 15 4.97 20.22 -13.27
CA LYS A 15 5.99 20.65 -14.22
C LYS A 15 6.87 19.45 -14.63
N PRO A 16 7.47 19.46 -15.84
CA PRO A 16 8.36 18.38 -16.28
C PRO A 16 9.51 18.08 -15.32
N GLU A 17 10.01 19.10 -14.61
CA GLU A 17 11.04 18.98 -13.57
C GLU A 17 10.65 18.06 -12.39
N HIS A 18 9.35 17.82 -12.19
CA HIS A 18 8.83 16.95 -11.14
C HIS A 18 8.41 15.57 -11.64
N GLU A 19 8.49 15.29 -12.94
CA GLU A 19 8.01 14.03 -13.54
C GLU A 19 8.62 12.81 -12.86
N ALA A 20 9.95 12.80 -12.67
CA ALA A 20 10.66 11.70 -12.03
C ALA A 20 10.20 11.48 -10.58
N LEU A 21 9.97 12.56 -9.82
CA LEU A 21 9.50 12.48 -8.45
C LEU A 21 8.05 12.00 -8.38
N VAL A 22 7.19 12.44 -9.31
CA VAL A 22 5.80 12.00 -9.40
C VAL A 22 5.74 10.52 -9.76
N ALA A 23 6.52 10.06 -10.73
CA ALA A 23 6.63 8.65 -11.11
C ALA A 23 7.09 7.79 -9.93
N GLN A 24 8.16 8.20 -9.22
CA GLN A 24 8.64 7.50 -8.04
C GLN A 24 7.56 7.40 -6.94
N ASN A 25 6.84 8.50 -6.69
CA ASN A 25 5.76 8.52 -5.70
C ASN A 25 4.58 7.65 -6.12
N PHE A 26 4.26 7.63 -7.42
CA PHE A 26 3.23 6.78 -7.99
C PHE A 26 3.57 5.31 -7.76
N GLU A 27 4.76 4.87 -8.19
CA GLU A 27 5.21 3.49 -8.03
C GLU A 27 5.22 3.05 -6.56
N LYS A 28 5.74 3.91 -5.67
CA LYS A 28 5.75 3.63 -4.23
C LYS A 28 4.33 3.45 -3.67
N LYS A 29 3.40 4.33 -4.05
CA LYS A 29 2.00 4.25 -3.58
C LYS A 29 1.29 3.04 -4.18
N ALA A 30 1.43 2.81 -5.48
CA ALA A 30 0.85 1.68 -6.19
C ALA A 30 1.35 0.36 -5.58
N GLY A 31 2.66 0.21 -5.37
CA GLY A 31 3.26 -0.96 -4.74
C GLY A 31 2.72 -1.21 -3.32
N ASN A 32 2.59 -0.16 -2.51
CA ASN A 32 1.99 -0.29 -1.18
C ASN A 32 0.52 -0.73 -1.24
N ILE A 33 -0.28 -0.14 -2.12
CA ILE A 33 -1.69 -0.50 -2.31
C ILE A 33 -1.80 -1.97 -2.74
N LEU A 34 -1.04 -2.39 -3.76
CA LEU A 34 -1.02 -3.76 -4.24
C LEU A 34 -0.62 -4.75 -3.14
N LYS A 35 0.43 -4.44 -2.36
CA LYS A 35 0.84 -5.25 -1.20
C LYS A 35 -0.31 -5.44 -0.20
N HIS A 36 -1.05 -4.38 0.12
CA HIS A 36 -2.17 -4.46 1.04
C HIS A 36 -3.34 -5.27 0.48
N VAL A 37 -3.72 -5.03 -0.77
CA VAL A 37 -4.83 -5.72 -1.44
C VAL A 37 -4.54 -7.21 -1.58
N LEU A 38 -3.36 -7.57 -2.09
CA LEU A 38 -2.95 -8.97 -2.26
C LEU A 38 -2.81 -9.68 -0.90
N ARG A 39 -2.31 -9.00 0.14
CA ARG A 39 -2.29 -9.56 1.50
C ARG A 39 -3.70 -9.92 1.98
N ARG A 40 -4.68 -9.02 1.79
CA ARG A 40 -6.07 -9.28 2.19
C ARG A 40 -6.69 -10.40 1.38
N ALA A 41 -6.49 -10.40 0.06
CA ALA A 41 -6.96 -11.45 -0.83
C ALA A 41 -6.45 -12.83 -0.39
N ARG A 42 -5.15 -12.93 -0.07
CA ARG A 42 -4.54 -14.17 0.43
C ARG A 42 -5.12 -14.63 1.77
N ILE A 43 -5.24 -13.72 2.75
CA ILE A 43 -5.76 -14.09 4.09
C ILE A 43 -7.19 -14.60 4.01
N ASN A 44 -8.01 -13.99 3.17
CA ASN A 44 -9.41 -14.37 3.01
C ASN A 44 -9.63 -15.47 1.96
N ASN A 45 -8.58 -15.87 1.24
CA ASN A 45 -8.64 -16.73 0.07
C ASN A 45 -9.69 -16.27 -0.97
N LEU A 46 -9.79 -14.95 -1.19
CA LEU A 46 -10.74 -14.34 -2.12
C LEU A 46 -10.00 -13.67 -3.27
N ARG A 47 -10.21 -14.17 -4.48
CA ARG A 47 -9.65 -13.58 -5.70
C ARG A 47 -10.27 -12.20 -5.99
N PRO A 48 -9.47 -11.14 -6.15
CA PRO A 48 -9.96 -9.85 -6.63
C PRO A 48 -10.46 -9.94 -8.08
N ARG A 49 -11.55 -9.23 -8.42
CA ARG A 49 -12.16 -9.27 -9.78
C ARG A 49 -11.22 -8.90 -10.93
N TRP A 50 -10.18 -8.12 -10.65
CA TRP A 50 -9.21 -7.65 -11.64
C TRP A 50 -8.04 -8.63 -11.87
N ILE A 51 -7.94 -9.72 -11.10
CA ILE A 51 -6.94 -10.78 -11.31
C ILE A 51 -7.59 -11.92 -12.09
N CYS A 52 -7.01 -12.30 -13.22
CA CYS A 52 -7.43 -13.46 -14.01
C CYS A 52 -7.26 -14.76 -13.22
N ASP A 53 -8.05 -15.79 -13.55
CA ASP A 53 -8.04 -17.06 -12.81
C ASP A 53 -6.66 -17.73 -12.86
N ASP A 54 -6.01 -17.73 -14.02
CA ASP A 54 -4.67 -18.32 -14.21
C ASP A 54 -3.63 -17.64 -13.32
N SER A 55 -3.56 -16.30 -13.35
CA SER A 55 -2.64 -15.53 -12.50
C SER A 55 -2.94 -15.70 -11.01
N TRP A 56 -4.20 -15.92 -10.64
CA TRP A 56 -4.56 -16.22 -9.26
C TRP A 56 -4.03 -17.59 -8.82
N GLN A 57 -4.12 -18.61 -9.67
CA GLN A 57 -3.54 -19.93 -9.39
C GLN A 57 -2.02 -19.86 -9.28
N GLU A 58 -1.35 -19.11 -10.15
CA GLU A 58 0.10 -18.87 -10.06
C GLU A 58 0.48 -18.19 -8.74
N LEU A 59 -0.29 -17.19 -8.31
CA LEU A 59 -0.07 -16.52 -7.02
C LEU A 59 -0.25 -17.47 -5.84
N LEU A 60 -1.31 -18.29 -5.85
CA LEU A 60 -1.55 -19.28 -4.81
C LEU A 60 -0.42 -20.31 -4.75
N HIS A 61 0.03 -20.79 -5.91
CA HIS A 61 1.17 -21.69 -6.02
C HIS A 61 2.43 -21.03 -5.44
N TYR A 62 2.78 -19.83 -5.92
CA TYR A 62 3.94 -19.07 -5.44
C TYR A 62 3.92 -18.88 -3.93
N TRP A 63 2.78 -18.50 -3.35
CA TRP A 63 2.65 -18.31 -1.91
C TRP A 63 2.80 -19.59 -1.09
N ALA A 64 2.52 -20.74 -1.70
CA ALA A 64 2.62 -22.05 -1.07
C ALA A 64 4.00 -22.70 -1.25
N THR A 65 4.73 -22.38 -2.33
CA THR A 65 5.95 -23.10 -2.72
C THR A 65 7.23 -22.26 -2.58
N ASP A 66 7.16 -20.94 -2.75
CA ASP A 66 8.34 -20.08 -2.72
C ASP A 66 8.94 -19.97 -1.31
N GLN A 67 10.12 -20.54 -1.14
CA GLN A 67 10.81 -20.62 0.15
C GLN A 67 11.16 -19.24 0.72
N LYS A 68 11.50 -18.28 -0.14
CA LYS A 68 11.82 -16.92 0.30
C LYS A 68 10.58 -16.25 0.88
N PHE A 69 9.46 -16.33 0.18
CA PHE A 69 8.19 -15.82 0.63
C PHE A 69 7.74 -16.46 1.95
N LEU A 70 7.78 -17.78 2.04
CA LEU A 70 7.40 -18.51 3.25
C LEU A 70 8.25 -18.10 4.46
N LYS A 71 9.58 -17.99 4.28
CA LYS A 71 10.50 -17.52 5.32
C LYS A 71 10.17 -16.10 5.76
N HIS A 72 9.95 -15.19 4.82
CA HIS A 72 9.55 -13.81 5.14
C HIS A 72 8.21 -13.75 5.89
N PHE A 73 7.25 -14.58 5.49
CA PHE A 73 5.94 -14.63 6.13
C PHE A 73 6.02 -15.19 7.56
N ALA A 74 6.77 -16.28 7.77
CA ALA A 74 7.01 -16.85 9.09
C ALA A 74 7.68 -15.83 10.02
N ASN A 75 8.71 -15.14 9.54
CA ASN A 75 9.39 -14.08 10.31
C ASN A 75 8.45 -12.93 10.66
N ALA A 76 7.63 -12.46 9.72
CA ALA A 76 6.66 -11.40 9.98
C ALA A 76 5.58 -11.83 10.99
N LYS A 77 5.17 -13.11 10.97
CA LYS A 77 4.24 -13.68 11.94
C LYS A 77 4.88 -13.76 13.34
N ALA A 78 6.13 -14.22 13.43
CA ALA A 78 6.89 -14.27 14.67
C ALA A 78 7.13 -12.87 15.26
N ALA A 79 7.51 -11.89 14.42
CA ALA A 79 7.70 -10.50 14.85
C ALA A 79 6.41 -9.88 15.39
N LYS A 80 5.24 -10.24 14.83
CA LYS A 80 3.93 -9.78 15.35
C LYS A 80 3.53 -10.49 16.64
N ALA A 81 3.88 -11.76 16.80
CA ALA A 81 3.58 -12.55 18.00
C ALA A 81 4.54 -12.25 19.17
N SER A 82 5.69 -11.64 18.89
CA SER A 82 6.62 -11.17 19.91
C SER A 82 6.02 -10.02 20.71
N GLU A 83 5.79 -10.26 22.00
CA GLU A 83 5.31 -9.29 22.97
C GLU A 83 6.31 -8.13 23.19
N ASN A 84 7.59 -8.37 22.89
CA ASN A 84 8.69 -7.40 23.00
C ASN A 84 8.67 -6.27 21.94
N GLY A 85 7.68 -6.24 21.04
CA GLY A 85 7.54 -5.22 20.00
C GLY A 85 6.52 -4.11 20.30
N GLY A 86 5.83 -4.18 21.44
CA GLY A 86 4.86 -3.18 21.86
C GLY A 86 5.53 -1.99 22.55
N SER A 87 5.73 -0.88 21.84
CA SER A 87 5.80 0.47 22.42
C SER A 87 6.67 0.64 23.68
N LEU A 88 7.98 0.43 23.56
CA LEU A 88 8.93 1.21 24.37
C LEU A 88 9.35 2.40 23.51
N HIS A 89 8.97 3.63 23.90
CA HIS A 89 9.39 4.91 23.30
C HIS A 89 8.59 5.49 22.12
N THR A 90 7.31 5.77 22.35
CA THR A 90 6.79 7.13 22.06
C THR A 90 6.50 7.82 23.39
N SER A 91 7.54 7.98 24.22
CA SER A 91 7.53 8.98 25.28
C SER A 91 7.38 10.34 24.60
N GLY A 92 6.23 10.98 24.85
CA GLY A 92 5.72 12.09 24.06
C GLY A 92 6.66 13.28 23.95
N ALA A 93 6.86 13.76 22.72
CA ALA A 93 7.09 15.17 22.51
C ALA A 93 5.74 15.88 22.61
N THR A 94 5.40 16.39 23.79
CA THR A 94 4.43 17.49 23.88
C THR A 94 5.06 18.71 23.22
N ALA A 95 4.86 18.86 21.92
CA ALA A 95 5.03 20.14 21.26
C ALA A 95 3.90 21.04 21.76
N LYS A 96 4.16 21.76 22.86
CA LYS A 96 3.34 22.89 23.29
C LYS A 96 3.54 24.01 22.28
N TRP A 97 2.54 24.25 21.44
CA TRP A 97 2.42 25.49 20.69
C TRP A 97 1.28 26.30 21.30
N MET A 98 1.66 27.48 21.80
CA MET A 98 0.86 28.54 22.45
C MET A 98 0.36 28.22 23.87
#